data_AF-A0A8J5KIM4-F1
#
_entry.id   AF-A0A8J5KIM4-F1
#
_cell.length_a   1.000
_cell.length_b   1.000
_cell.length_c   1.000
_cell.angle_alpha   90.00
_cell.angle_beta   90.00
_cell.angle_gamma   90.00
#
_symmetry.space_group_name_H-M   'P 1'
#
loop_
_entity.id
_entity.type
_entity.pdbx_description
1 polymer ?
#
loop_
_entity_poly.entity_id
_entity_poly.type
_entity_poly.pdbx_seq_one_letter_code
_entity_poly.pdbx_strand_id
1 'polypeptide(L)'
;MELEKWPIFSLLKPEFVEKIKLACVFGSLGNEAVIVTKDDDVYALGFNGSGCLGVGDQNSTMEPRKIEPLCQKKVKGIAYGSGPHVLAYTESGELYSWGHNGYCQLGNGSTNQGLTPYLVTTHLHNKRVARIAAGSHHSLALTEEGEVLAWGQNNCGQVGSGTTTNQPTPRKVIASIGGRRVVDIACGQTSSMAVMDNGEIVCGYSHTLALSDEGSLWAWGANSYGQLGTGNKANQCAPVRVAQDLGRIVDIASSHYCHLSAAMTQNSKIYLWGHCKAQSVVGPLETGFSSLHEVFALWASPSVTYEPVSVTTFTRSSLAQAMALALDDEETADVVFMVDERRIRAHRAVLKIRCQYFRNMFQEHWKENNLEEVEVKDYSFVVFRAFLQYIYTDTVNVSPEDAIGLLELANAYCEEALKHQCERIIRHGITTENAAMLYAVAIKYEATELEEFCFRFALNHMTEVAQTEAFMALDELTVKNFIQRAAQHGAFKY
;
A
#
# COMPACT_ATOMS: atom_id res chain seq x y z
N MET A 1 -2.19 -7.72 -4.80
CA MET A 1 -1.65 -8.08 -6.14
C MET A 1 -0.16 -7.75 -6.16
N GLU A 2 0.68 -8.66 -5.63
CA GLU A 2 2.16 -8.53 -5.67
C GLU A 2 2.85 -9.88 -5.93
N LEU A 3 2.31 -10.99 -5.42
CA LEU A 3 2.90 -12.33 -5.54
C LEU A 3 2.93 -12.89 -6.99
N GLU A 4 1.97 -12.54 -7.83
CA GLU A 4 1.89 -13.00 -9.24
C GLU A 4 3.09 -12.55 -10.09
N LYS A 5 3.81 -11.51 -9.65
CA LYS A 5 5.01 -10.99 -10.32
C LYS A 5 6.27 -11.81 -10.04
N TRP A 6 6.20 -12.76 -9.10
CA TRP A 6 7.33 -13.61 -8.69
C TRP A 6 7.15 -15.02 -9.26
N PRO A 7 8.01 -15.46 -10.20
CA PRO A 7 7.86 -16.77 -10.85
C PRO A 7 7.83 -17.96 -9.87
N ILE A 8 8.52 -17.86 -8.74
CA ILE A 8 8.56 -18.94 -7.74
C ILE A 8 7.18 -19.21 -7.11
N PHE A 9 6.28 -18.21 -7.06
CA PHE A 9 4.94 -18.38 -6.50
C PHE A 9 3.92 -18.83 -7.54
N SER A 10 4.22 -18.78 -8.85
CA SER A 10 3.27 -19.22 -9.88
C SER A 10 3.00 -20.72 -9.87
N LEU A 11 3.85 -21.50 -9.19
CA LEU A 11 3.70 -22.94 -9.03
C LEU A 11 2.81 -23.32 -7.82
N LEU A 12 2.45 -22.36 -6.99
CA LEU A 12 1.65 -22.60 -5.79
C LEU A 12 0.16 -22.69 -6.13
N LYS A 13 -0.57 -23.53 -5.39
CA LYS A 13 -2.03 -23.61 -5.52
C LYS A 13 -2.67 -22.27 -5.12
N PRO A 14 -3.70 -21.77 -5.83
CA PRO A 14 -4.34 -20.49 -5.52
C PRO A 14 -4.80 -20.36 -4.06
N GLU A 15 -5.38 -21.43 -3.52
CA GLU A 15 -5.84 -21.50 -2.12
C GLU A 15 -4.70 -21.30 -1.09
N PHE A 16 -3.47 -21.67 -1.44
CA PHE A 16 -2.31 -21.46 -0.58
C PHE A 16 -1.78 -20.03 -0.70
N VAL A 17 -1.78 -19.47 -1.92
CA VAL A 17 -1.38 -18.08 -2.19
C VAL A 17 -2.24 -17.09 -1.38
N GLU A 18 -3.54 -17.36 -1.24
CA GLU A 18 -4.45 -16.52 -0.44
C GLU A 18 -4.14 -16.51 1.07
N LYS A 19 -3.44 -17.53 1.57
CA LYS A 19 -3.03 -17.66 2.97
C LYS A 19 -1.73 -16.92 3.26
N ILE A 20 -0.98 -16.48 2.25
CA ILE A 20 0.32 -15.82 2.43
C ILE A 20 0.10 -14.45 3.08
N LYS A 21 0.88 -14.19 4.14
CA LYS A 21 0.95 -12.92 4.89
C LYS A 21 2.28 -12.21 4.62
N LEU A 22 3.38 -12.96 4.55
CA LEU A 22 4.72 -12.47 4.27
C LEU A 22 5.40 -13.44 3.32
N ALA A 23 6.17 -12.94 2.37
CA ALA A 23 7.02 -13.81 1.55
C ALA A 23 8.37 -13.15 1.26
N CYS A 24 9.42 -13.95 1.25
CA CYS A 24 10.79 -13.53 0.98
C CYS A 24 11.36 -14.45 -0.10
N VAL A 25 11.84 -13.89 -1.21
CA VAL A 25 12.43 -14.64 -2.32
C VAL A 25 13.91 -14.33 -2.41
N PHE A 26 14.73 -15.38 -2.37
CA PHE A 26 16.17 -15.31 -2.28
C PHE A 26 16.85 -16.41 -3.11
N GLY A 27 18.16 -16.53 -2.95
CA GLY A 27 19.01 -17.46 -3.69
C GLY A 27 19.62 -16.82 -4.93
N SER A 28 20.74 -17.40 -5.39
CA SER A 28 21.54 -16.87 -6.51
C SER A 28 20.78 -16.74 -7.84
N LEU A 29 19.62 -17.39 -7.97
CA LEU A 29 18.74 -17.34 -9.13
C LEU A 29 17.31 -16.91 -8.77
N GLY A 30 17.06 -16.40 -7.56
CA GLY A 30 15.70 -16.08 -7.09
C GLY A 30 14.80 -17.31 -6.98
N ASN A 31 15.40 -18.46 -6.67
CA ASN A 31 14.81 -19.79 -6.74
C ASN A 31 14.61 -20.43 -5.36
N GLU A 32 14.67 -19.65 -4.29
CA GLU A 32 14.43 -20.05 -2.91
C GLU A 32 13.41 -19.06 -2.30
N ALA A 33 12.48 -19.55 -1.50
CA ALA A 33 11.51 -18.68 -0.84
C ALA A 33 11.18 -19.17 0.57
N VAL A 34 10.98 -18.22 1.48
CA VAL A 34 10.37 -18.42 2.79
C VAL A 34 9.05 -17.66 2.82
N ILE A 35 8.00 -18.32 3.27
CA ILE A 35 6.62 -17.85 3.26
C ILE A 35 6.09 -17.92 4.69
N VAL A 36 5.48 -16.84 5.18
CA VAL A 36 4.70 -16.82 6.42
C VAL A 36 3.24 -16.68 6.06
N THR A 37 2.39 -17.51 6.61
CA THR A 37 0.94 -17.49 6.36
C THR A 37 0.20 -16.63 7.40
N LYS A 38 -1.08 -16.35 7.15
CA LYS A 38 -1.95 -15.53 8.01
C LYS A 38 -2.19 -16.15 9.39
N ASP A 39 -2.12 -17.48 9.46
CA ASP A 39 -2.14 -18.26 10.69
C ASP A 39 -0.75 -18.38 11.34
N ASP A 40 0.25 -17.60 10.90
CA ASP A 40 1.63 -17.57 11.44
C ASP A 40 2.41 -18.89 11.30
N ASP A 41 1.99 -19.80 10.42
CA ASP A 41 2.81 -20.93 9.99
C ASP A 41 3.88 -20.46 8.99
N VAL A 42 5.04 -21.13 9.00
CA VAL A 42 6.19 -20.76 8.15
C VAL A 42 6.54 -21.92 7.23
N TYR A 43 6.68 -21.63 5.94
CA TYR A 43 6.99 -22.59 4.90
C TYR A 43 8.21 -22.14 4.10
N ALA A 44 8.91 -23.09 3.50
CA ALA A 44 9.96 -22.84 2.52
C ALA A 44 9.76 -23.69 1.27
N LEU A 45 10.18 -23.16 0.13
CA LEU A 45 10.30 -23.91 -1.12
C LEU A 45 11.48 -23.41 -1.95
N GLY A 46 11.90 -24.23 -2.90
CA GLY A 46 12.93 -23.91 -3.88
C GLY A 46 14.16 -24.80 -3.78
N PHE A 47 15.31 -24.23 -4.18
CA PHE A 47 16.60 -24.89 -4.07
C PHE A 47 17.08 -24.97 -2.61
N ASN A 48 17.70 -26.09 -2.22
CA ASN A 48 18.10 -26.31 -0.83
C ASN A 48 19.53 -26.85 -0.66
N GLY A 49 20.40 -26.67 -1.65
CA GLY A 49 21.75 -27.24 -1.61
C GLY A 49 22.62 -26.78 -0.43
N SER A 50 22.27 -25.65 0.19
CA SER A 50 22.95 -25.10 1.38
C SER A 50 22.13 -25.20 2.68
N GLY A 51 21.01 -25.94 2.69
CA GLY A 51 20.12 -26.06 3.85
C GLY A 51 19.32 -24.80 4.19
N CYS A 52 19.21 -23.85 3.25
CA CYS A 52 18.59 -22.53 3.49
C CYS A 52 17.06 -22.55 3.51
N LEU A 53 16.43 -23.66 3.14
CA LEU A 53 15.00 -23.84 3.38
C LEU A 53 14.70 -24.12 4.88
N GLY A 54 15.68 -24.56 5.67
CA GLY A 54 15.49 -24.76 7.11
C GLY A 54 14.58 -25.94 7.50
N VAL A 55 14.33 -26.85 6.56
CA VAL A 55 13.36 -27.96 6.70
C VAL A 55 13.97 -29.27 7.21
N GLY A 56 15.20 -29.23 7.72
CA GLY A 56 15.89 -30.37 8.33
C GLY A 56 16.69 -31.26 7.36
N ASP A 57 16.75 -30.88 6.08
CA ASP A 57 17.54 -31.57 5.06
C ASP A 57 18.08 -30.57 4.02
N GLN A 58 18.74 -31.08 2.97
CA GLN A 58 19.27 -30.30 1.84
C GLN A 58 18.53 -30.61 0.52
N ASN A 59 17.34 -31.21 0.61
CA ASN A 59 16.56 -31.60 -0.55
C ASN A 59 15.78 -30.40 -1.08
N SER A 60 15.94 -30.12 -2.38
CA SER A 60 15.18 -29.07 -3.05
C SER A 60 13.72 -29.52 -3.23
N THR A 61 12.78 -28.59 -3.13
CA THR A 61 11.34 -28.88 -3.24
C THR A 61 10.64 -27.77 -4.00
N MET A 62 9.65 -28.10 -4.82
CA MET A 62 8.75 -27.08 -5.41
C MET A 62 7.44 -26.95 -4.62
N GLU A 63 7.17 -27.90 -3.71
CA GLU A 63 6.04 -27.84 -2.79
C GLU A 63 6.47 -27.17 -1.48
N PRO A 64 5.64 -26.25 -0.91
CA PRO A 64 5.90 -25.65 0.38
C PRO A 64 6.06 -26.69 1.48
N ARG A 65 7.19 -26.66 2.19
CA ARG A 65 7.46 -27.50 3.35
C ARG A 65 7.53 -26.65 4.61
N LYS A 66 6.95 -27.13 5.71
CA LYS A 66 6.94 -26.41 6.99
C LYS A 66 8.34 -26.26 7.56
N ILE A 67 8.63 -25.06 8.06
CA ILE A 67 9.77 -24.77 8.92
C ILE A 67 9.28 -24.86 10.37
N GLU A 68 9.13 -26.10 10.86
CA GLU A 68 8.49 -26.39 12.16
C GLU A 68 8.97 -25.50 13.33
N PRO A 69 10.27 -25.18 13.50
CA PRO A 69 10.73 -24.35 14.62
C PRO A 69 10.23 -22.90 14.61
N LEU A 70 9.74 -22.39 13.47
CA LEU A 70 9.26 -21.02 13.29
C LEU A 70 7.73 -20.91 13.22
N CYS A 71 7.01 -22.02 13.04
CA CYS A 71 5.55 -22.00 13.03
C CYS A 71 5.01 -21.44 14.35
N GLN A 72 3.98 -20.60 14.27
CA GLN A 72 3.33 -19.94 15.42
C GLN A 72 4.25 -19.00 16.24
N LYS A 73 5.46 -18.71 15.74
CA LYS A 73 6.39 -17.77 16.39
C LYS A 73 6.18 -16.32 15.98
N LYS A 74 5.19 -16.02 15.13
CA LYS A 74 4.87 -14.68 14.63
C LYS A 74 6.11 -13.98 14.04
N VAL A 75 6.67 -14.58 12.99
CA VAL A 75 7.84 -14.03 12.30
C VAL A 75 7.51 -12.65 11.74
N LYS A 76 8.31 -11.64 12.11
CA LYS A 76 8.12 -10.24 11.75
C LYS A 76 9.02 -9.81 10.58
N GLY A 77 10.22 -10.39 10.48
CA GLY A 77 11.11 -10.11 9.36
C GLY A 77 12.11 -11.22 9.11
N ILE A 78 12.59 -11.27 7.87
CA ILE A 78 13.50 -12.27 7.33
C ILE A 78 14.58 -11.52 6.56
N ALA A 79 15.85 -11.89 6.79
CA ALA A 79 17.00 -11.42 6.03
C ALA A 79 17.81 -12.62 5.55
N TYR A 80 18.53 -12.47 4.44
CA TYR A 80 19.29 -13.55 3.84
C TYR A 80 20.58 -13.02 3.24
N GLY A 81 21.63 -13.85 3.28
CA GLY A 81 22.97 -13.51 2.80
C GLY A 81 23.33 -14.23 1.51
N SER A 82 24.23 -13.65 0.72
CA SER A 82 24.65 -14.24 -0.57
C SER A 82 25.55 -15.48 -0.43
N GLY A 83 26.26 -15.61 0.68
CA GLY A 83 26.81 -16.87 1.15
C GLY A 83 25.75 -17.58 1.98
N PRO A 84 24.98 -18.46 1.34
CA PRO A 84 23.55 -18.64 1.56
C PRO A 84 23.25 -19.00 3.02
N HIS A 85 22.69 -18.05 3.77
CA HIS A 85 22.19 -18.23 5.13
C HIS A 85 20.99 -17.30 5.33
N VAL A 86 20.13 -17.66 6.28
CA VAL A 86 18.88 -16.95 6.55
C VAL A 86 18.82 -16.59 8.03
N LEU A 87 18.33 -15.38 8.29
CA LEU A 87 18.01 -14.86 9.60
C LEU A 87 16.50 -14.58 9.64
N ALA A 88 15.86 -14.85 10.77
CA ALA A 88 14.47 -14.45 11.01
C ALA A 88 14.33 -13.94 12.44
N TYR A 89 13.49 -12.94 12.64
CA TYR A 89 13.13 -12.48 13.98
C TYR A 89 11.62 -12.43 14.20
N THR A 90 11.20 -12.66 15.44
CA THR A 90 9.80 -12.77 15.85
C THR A 90 9.27 -11.46 16.43
N GLU A 91 7.95 -11.36 16.61
CA GLU A 91 7.30 -10.28 17.37
C GLU A 91 7.79 -10.18 18.82
N SER A 92 8.18 -11.31 19.43
CA SER A 92 8.79 -11.35 20.77
C SER A 92 10.25 -10.88 20.78
N GLY A 93 10.86 -10.67 19.61
CA GLY A 93 12.27 -10.28 19.47
C GLY A 93 13.25 -11.45 19.53
N GLU A 94 12.79 -12.70 19.42
CA GLU A 94 13.64 -13.88 19.30
C GLU A 94 14.31 -13.90 17.91
N LEU A 95 15.60 -14.23 17.86
CA LEU A 95 16.38 -14.31 16.62
C LEU A 95 16.71 -15.76 16.27
N TYR A 96 16.42 -16.14 15.04
CA TYR A 96 16.71 -17.46 14.48
C TYR A 96 17.68 -17.34 13.30
N SER A 97 18.53 -18.35 13.12
CA SER A 97 19.42 -18.45 11.97
C SER A 97 19.59 -19.89 11.46
N TRP A 98 19.76 -20.07 10.15
CA TRP A 98 20.05 -21.37 9.52
C TRP A 98 20.70 -21.20 8.14
N GLY A 99 21.12 -22.32 7.53
CA GLY A 99 21.78 -22.38 6.24
C GLY A 99 23.29 -22.66 6.33
N HIS A 100 24.05 -22.12 5.38
CA HIS A 100 25.50 -22.25 5.35
C HIS A 100 26.13 -21.60 6.59
N ASN A 101 27.22 -22.16 7.12
CA ASN A 101 27.88 -21.66 8.33
C ASN A 101 29.43 -21.70 8.28
N GLY A 102 30.03 -21.83 7.10
CA GLY A 102 31.50 -22.01 6.98
C GLY A 102 32.34 -20.88 7.58
N TYR A 103 31.77 -19.68 7.77
CA TYR A 103 32.42 -18.53 8.39
C TYR A 103 31.73 -18.07 9.67
N CYS A 104 30.95 -18.97 10.29
CA CYS A 104 30.20 -18.74 11.52
C CYS A 104 29.03 -17.75 11.44
N GLN A 105 28.48 -17.49 10.25
CA GLN A 105 27.36 -16.57 10.03
C GLN A 105 26.06 -16.93 10.77
N LEU A 106 25.93 -18.15 11.33
CA LEU A 106 24.79 -18.53 12.16
C LEU A 106 24.92 -18.12 13.63
N GLY A 107 26.11 -17.70 14.07
CA GLY A 107 26.28 -17.18 15.45
C GLY A 107 26.06 -18.23 16.55
N ASN A 108 26.13 -19.52 16.20
CA ASN A 108 25.84 -20.65 17.09
C ASN A 108 27.09 -21.23 17.77
N GLY A 109 28.23 -20.54 17.71
CA GLY A 109 29.49 -21.02 18.29
C GLY A 109 30.21 -22.07 17.45
N SER A 110 29.72 -22.41 16.26
CA SER A 110 30.28 -23.44 15.38
C SER A 110 30.43 -22.97 13.93
N THR A 111 31.05 -23.81 13.10
CA THR A 111 31.10 -23.67 11.62
C THR A 111 30.22 -24.71 10.90
N ASN A 112 29.42 -25.48 11.65
CA ASN A 112 28.58 -26.54 11.10
C ASN A 112 27.35 -25.94 10.42
N GLN A 113 26.99 -26.44 9.24
CA GLN A 113 25.79 -26.00 8.54
C GLN A 113 24.53 -26.23 9.41
N GLY A 114 23.61 -25.27 9.39
CA GLY A 114 22.33 -25.35 10.09
C GLY A 114 21.23 -25.78 9.14
N LEU A 115 20.73 -27.00 9.27
CA LEU A 115 19.63 -27.50 8.43
C LEU A 115 18.24 -27.11 8.95
N THR A 116 18.18 -26.62 10.18
CA THR A 116 16.96 -26.12 10.83
C THR A 116 17.25 -24.78 11.53
N PRO A 117 16.25 -23.90 11.67
CA PRO A 117 16.38 -22.67 12.44
C PRO A 117 16.87 -22.92 13.86
N TYR A 118 17.99 -22.29 14.19
CA TYR A 118 18.59 -22.30 15.52
C TYR A 118 18.29 -20.97 16.22
N LEU A 119 17.78 -21.03 17.46
CA LEU A 119 17.57 -19.86 18.29
C LEU A 119 18.92 -19.30 18.77
N VAL A 120 19.27 -18.11 18.31
CA VAL A 120 20.53 -17.43 18.65
C VAL A 120 20.38 -16.74 20.01
N THR A 121 20.98 -17.30 21.05
CA THR A 121 20.82 -16.84 22.44
C THR A 121 22.03 -16.12 23.02
N THR A 122 23.23 -16.43 22.51
CA THR A 122 24.49 -15.93 23.08
C THR A 122 24.57 -14.41 22.93
N HIS A 123 24.74 -13.69 24.04
CA HIS A 123 24.68 -12.23 24.16
C HIS A 123 23.32 -11.58 23.80
N LEU A 124 22.25 -12.37 23.63
CA LEU A 124 20.89 -11.91 23.30
C LEU A 124 19.83 -12.29 24.36
N HIS A 125 20.19 -13.05 25.41
CA HIS A 125 19.27 -13.63 26.41
C HIS A 125 18.25 -12.69 27.09
N ASN A 126 18.46 -11.37 27.07
CA ASN A 126 17.60 -10.34 27.68
C ASN A 126 17.37 -9.16 26.72
N LYS A 127 17.55 -9.38 25.41
CA LYS A 127 17.50 -8.35 24.39
C LYS A 127 16.48 -8.74 23.34
N ARG A 128 15.61 -7.80 23.00
CA ARG A 128 14.60 -7.97 21.95
C ARG A 128 15.18 -7.45 20.64
N VAL A 129 15.24 -8.30 19.62
CA VAL A 129 15.70 -7.90 18.29
C VAL A 129 14.58 -7.16 17.55
N ALA A 130 14.92 -5.98 17.02
CA ALA A 130 14.02 -5.09 16.29
C ALA A 130 14.25 -5.13 14.77
N ARG A 131 15.50 -5.32 14.33
CA ARG A 131 15.91 -5.44 12.92
C ARG A 131 17.04 -6.46 12.77
N ILE A 132 17.17 -7.02 11.56
CA ILE A 132 18.22 -7.96 11.18
C ILE A 132 18.73 -7.59 9.78
N ALA A 133 20.01 -7.89 9.51
CA ALA A 133 20.59 -7.78 8.18
C ALA A 133 21.64 -8.87 7.97
N ALA A 134 21.81 -9.33 6.72
CA ALA A 134 22.74 -10.39 6.36
C ALA A 134 23.59 -9.97 5.15
N GLY A 135 24.91 -10.08 5.27
CA GLY A 135 25.85 -9.86 4.16
C GLY A 135 26.20 -11.17 3.45
N SER A 136 27.38 -11.30 2.83
CA SER A 136 27.75 -12.61 2.25
C SER A 136 27.85 -13.69 3.31
N HIS A 137 28.65 -13.46 4.33
CA HIS A 137 29.00 -14.47 5.32
C HIS A 137 29.03 -13.88 6.73
N HIS A 138 28.34 -12.76 6.94
CA HIS A 138 28.23 -12.10 8.24
C HIS A 138 26.79 -11.62 8.45
N SER A 139 26.45 -11.43 9.71
CA SER A 139 25.10 -11.21 10.18
C SER A 139 25.07 -10.06 11.18
N LEU A 140 23.99 -9.28 11.16
CA LEU A 140 23.73 -8.19 12.07
C LEU A 140 22.36 -8.36 12.73
N ALA A 141 22.28 -7.95 13.99
CA ALA A 141 21.03 -7.77 14.72
C ALA A 141 21.05 -6.42 15.44
N LEU A 142 19.95 -5.70 15.35
CA LEU A 142 19.69 -4.47 16.09
C LEU A 142 18.64 -4.77 17.16
N THR A 143 18.92 -4.39 18.39
CA THR A 143 17.98 -4.54 19.51
C THR A 143 17.05 -3.33 19.63
N GLU A 144 15.91 -3.48 20.31
CA GLU A 144 15.00 -2.36 20.62
C GLU A 144 15.69 -1.24 21.45
N GLU A 145 16.73 -1.61 22.22
CA GLU A 145 17.59 -0.69 22.97
C GLU A 145 18.58 0.08 22.08
N GLY A 146 18.60 -0.23 20.78
CA GLY A 146 19.48 0.37 19.78
C GLY A 146 20.92 -0.15 19.84
N GLU A 147 21.13 -1.37 20.31
CA GLU A 147 22.44 -2.01 20.27
C GLU A 147 22.61 -2.85 19.02
N VAL A 148 23.79 -2.78 18.41
CA VAL A 148 24.14 -3.60 17.26
C VAL A 148 25.03 -4.76 17.68
N LEU A 149 24.60 -5.96 17.32
CA LEU A 149 25.37 -7.17 17.42
C LEU A 149 25.74 -7.65 16.01
N ALA A 150 26.97 -8.09 15.85
CA ALA A 150 27.50 -8.55 14.58
C ALA A 150 28.28 -9.87 14.78
N TRP A 151 28.20 -10.77 13.80
CA TRP A 151 28.94 -12.05 13.81
C TRP A 151 29.18 -12.61 12.40
N GLY A 152 29.97 -13.67 12.31
CA GLY A 152 30.35 -14.34 11.07
C GLY A 152 31.74 -13.93 10.55
N GLN A 153 31.90 -13.94 9.22
CA GLN A 153 33.15 -13.63 8.53
C GLN A 153 33.61 -12.23 8.91
N ASN A 154 34.90 -12.07 9.20
CA ASN A 154 35.47 -10.80 9.62
C ASN A 154 36.84 -10.48 8.98
N ASN A 155 37.23 -11.18 7.91
CA ASN A 155 38.54 -11.01 7.27
C ASN A 155 38.82 -9.57 6.80
N CYS A 156 37.77 -8.77 6.56
CA CYS A 156 37.84 -7.37 6.15
C CYS A 156 37.49 -6.40 7.30
N GLY A 157 37.29 -6.89 8.53
CA GLY A 157 36.82 -6.10 9.67
C GLY A 157 35.32 -5.82 9.66
N GLN A 158 34.54 -6.52 8.82
CA GLN A 158 33.11 -6.26 8.63
C GLN A 158 32.26 -6.46 9.89
N VAL A 159 32.72 -7.18 10.91
CA VAL A 159 32.00 -7.36 12.18
C VAL A 159 32.22 -6.16 13.13
N GLY A 160 33.21 -5.31 12.87
CA GLY A 160 33.48 -4.13 13.70
C GLY A 160 34.01 -4.47 15.10
N SER A 161 34.66 -5.62 15.26
CA SER A 161 35.20 -6.11 16.54
C SER A 161 36.52 -5.44 16.97
N GLY A 162 37.15 -4.65 16.09
CA GLY A 162 38.52 -4.18 16.24
C GLY A 162 39.58 -5.22 15.86
N THR A 163 39.16 -6.38 15.31
CA THR A 163 40.04 -7.44 14.80
C THR A 163 39.57 -7.88 13.41
N THR A 164 40.34 -8.74 12.74
CA THR A 164 39.96 -9.39 11.47
C THR A 164 39.61 -10.88 11.61
N THR A 165 39.43 -11.36 12.84
CA THR A 165 39.06 -12.75 13.13
C THR A 165 37.56 -12.95 13.11
N ASN A 166 37.10 -14.01 12.42
CA ASN A 166 35.69 -14.40 12.37
C ASN A 166 35.08 -14.52 13.77
N GLN A 167 33.83 -14.10 13.92
CA GLN A 167 33.14 -14.09 15.20
C GLN A 167 32.09 -15.20 15.24
N PRO A 168 32.25 -16.24 16.06
CA PRO A 168 31.37 -17.41 16.06
C PRO A 168 30.04 -17.20 16.79
N THR A 169 29.92 -16.12 17.55
CA THR A 169 28.72 -15.74 18.30
C THR A 169 28.46 -14.25 18.15
N PRO A 170 27.20 -13.78 18.31
CA PRO A 170 26.87 -12.36 18.28
C PRO A 170 27.77 -11.56 19.21
N ARG A 171 28.41 -10.51 18.68
CA ARG A 171 29.27 -9.62 19.44
C ARG A 171 28.76 -8.19 19.33
N LYS A 172 28.61 -7.52 20.46
CA LYS A 172 28.25 -6.09 20.49
C LYS A 172 29.34 -5.26 19.81
N VAL A 173 28.95 -4.45 18.84
CA VAL A 173 29.83 -3.52 18.13
C VAL A 173 30.01 -2.28 19.00
N ILE A 174 31.22 -2.05 19.53
CA ILE A 174 31.50 -0.91 20.44
C ILE A 174 32.59 0.00 19.88
N ALA A 175 33.59 -0.57 19.19
CA ALA A 175 34.81 0.14 18.80
C ALA A 175 34.57 1.37 17.89
N SER A 176 33.55 1.32 17.03
CA SER A 176 33.30 2.36 16.02
C SER A 176 32.08 3.25 16.33
N ILE A 177 31.13 2.77 17.14
CA ILE A 177 29.85 3.47 17.43
C ILE A 177 29.73 3.92 18.90
N GLY A 178 30.59 3.45 19.80
CA GLY A 178 30.52 3.74 21.23
C GLY A 178 29.26 3.16 21.89
N GLY A 179 28.70 3.90 22.86
CA GLY A 179 27.43 3.57 23.53
C GLY A 179 26.20 4.28 22.92
N ARG A 180 26.29 4.74 21.67
CA ARG A 180 25.23 5.50 21.01
C ARG A 180 24.12 4.58 20.53
N ARG A 181 22.87 5.07 20.56
CA ARG A 181 21.70 4.34 20.10
C ARG A 181 21.67 4.27 18.57
N VAL A 182 21.55 3.07 18.05
CA VAL A 182 21.35 2.79 16.63
C VAL A 182 19.86 2.62 16.35
N VAL A 183 19.37 3.17 15.25
CA VAL A 183 17.97 3.08 14.83
C VAL A 183 17.75 2.14 13.65
N ASP A 184 18.81 1.84 12.88
CA ASP A 184 18.72 0.91 11.76
C ASP A 184 20.07 0.23 11.45
N ILE A 185 20.01 -0.91 10.73
CA ILE A 185 21.19 -1.70 10.34
C ILE A 185 21.03 -2.24 8.91
N ALA A 186 22.15 -2.29 8.18
CA ALA A 186 22.16 -2.85 6.83
C ALA A 186 23.50 -3.53 6.51
N CYS A 187 23.45 -4.55 5.65
CA CYS A 187 24.63 -5.31 5.22
C CYS A 187 24.82 -5.23 3.71
N GLY A 188 26.05 -4.99 3.27
CA GLY A 188 26.51 -5.32 1.92
C GLY A 188 27.27 -6.67 1.91
N GLN A 189 27.88 -7.05 0.79
CA GLN A 189 28.61 -8.33 0.67
C GLN A 189 29.69 -8.51 1.75
N THR A 190 30.51 -7.49 1.96
CA THR A 190 31.65 -7.50 2.91
C THR A 190 31.65 -6.28 3.84
N SER A 191 30.51 -5.63 4.04
CA SER A 191 30.40 -4.39 4.82
C SER A 191 29.16 -4.41 5.71
N SER A 192 29.33 -4.02 6.97
CA SER A 192 28.23 -3.85 7.95
C SER A 192 28.03 -2.38 8.25
N MET A 193 26.78 -1.96 8.41
CA MET A 193 26.43 -0.57 8.67
C MET A 193 25.40 -0.46 9.79
N ALA A 194 25.55 0.59 10.60
CA ALA A 194 24.69 0.92 11.73
C ALA A 194 24.38 2.42 11.71
N VAL A 195 23.11 2.78 11.79
CA VAL A 195 22.62 4.17 11.68
C VAL A 195 22.33 4.77 13.03
N MET A 196 22.88 5.95 13.33
CA MET A 196 22.50 6.74 14.52
C MET A 196 21.19 7.50 14.24
N ASP A 197 20.54 8.04 15.27
CA ASP A 197 19.15 8.55 15.36
C ASP A 197 18.60 9.55 14.29
N ASN A 198 19.18 9.67 13.10
CA ASN A 198 18.79 10.67 12.09
C ASN A 198 18.77 10.20 10.61
N GLY A 199 18.60 8.91 10.31
CA GLY A 199 18.39 8.49 8.92
C GLY A 199 17.99 7.03 8.71
N GLU A 200 17.44 6.75 7.52
CA GLU A 200 17.17 5.41 6.98
C GLU A 200 18.34 4.98 6.08
N ILE A 201 18.75 3.70 6.05
CA ILE A 201 19.88 3.25 5.22
C ILE A 201 19.53 1.94 4.51
N VAL A 202 19.88 1.83 3.23
CA VAL A 202 19.73 0.58 2.45
C VAL A 202 21.03 0.22 1.74
N CYS A 203 21.46 -1.05 1.86
CA CYS A 203 22.72 -1.56 1.33
C CYS A 203 22.52 -2.46 0.12
N GLY A 204 23.38 -2.31 -0.89
CA GLY A 204 23.41 -3.11 -2.10
C GLY A 204 24.64 -4.03 -2.16
N TYR A 205 24.94 -4.58 -3.34
CA TYR A 205 25.98 -5.60 -3.54
C TYR A 205 27.34 -5.24 -2.91
N SER A 206 27.82 -4.02 -3.10
CA SER A 206 29.07 -3.55 -2.46
C SER A 206 29.02 -2.05 -2.15
N HIS A 207 27.81 -1.51 -2.03
CA HIS A 207 27.55 -0.09 -1.89
C HIS A 207 26.41 0.16 -0.92
N THR A 208 26.31 1.38 -0.43
CA THR A 208 25.31 1.80 0.55
C THR A 208 24.62 3.06 0.08
N LEU A 209 23.33 3.17 0.37
CA LEU A 209 22.49 4.35 0.27
C LEU A 209 21.99 4.73 1.67
N ALA A 210 21.93 6.01 1.99
CA ALA A 210 21.43 6.53 3.26
C ALA A 210 20.56 7.77 3.04
N LEU A 211 19.39 7.79 3.63
CA LEU A 211 18.40 8.86 3.57
C LEU A 211 18.36 9.58 4.93
N SER A 212 18.60 10.90 4.93
CA SER A 212 18.39 11.71 6.14
C SER A 212 16.90 12.05 6.34
N ASP A 213 16.54 12.47 7.55
CA ASP A 213 15.25 13.08 7.91
C ASP A 213 14.84 14.28 7.03
N GLU A 214 15.83 15.08 6.62
CA GLU A 214 15.69 16.17 5.64
C GLU A 214 15.42 15.67 4.19
N GLY A 215 15.44 14.35 3.96
CA GLY A 215 15.24 13.70 2.67
C GLY A 215 16.45 13.78 1.74
N SER A 216 17.66 13.93 2.28
CA SER A 216 18.91 13.91 1.51
C SER A 216 19.46 12.49 1.38
N LEU A 217 19.79 12.08 0.16
CA LEU A 217 20.40 10.78 -0.12
C LEU A 217 21.93 10.86 -0.12
N TRP A 218 22.56 9.89 0.50
CA TRP A 218 24.00 9.71 0.61
C TRP A 218 24.38 8.32 0.13
N ALA A 219 25.52 8.18 -0.55
CA ALA A 219 25.99 6.91 -1.04
C ALA A 219 27.51 6.75 -0.86
N TRP A 220 27.96 5.53 -0.54
CA TRP A 220 29.38 5.18 -0.47
C TRP A 220 29.62 3.69 -0.72
N GLY A 221 30.89 3.30 -0.93
CA GLY A 221 31.32 1.95 -1.24
C GLY A 221 31.79 1.79 -2.68
N ALA A 222 31.70 0.57 -3.20
CA ALA A 222 32.09 0.25 -4.57
C ALA A 222 31.11 0.86 -5.58
N ASN A 223 31.65 1.35 -6.70
CA ASN A 223 30.89 2.07 -7.72
C ASN A 223 31.19 1.59 -9.15
N SER A 224 31.76 0.40 -9.32
CA SER A 224 32.20 -0.12 -10.63
C SER A 224 31.11 -0.14 -11.71
N TYR A 225 29.83 -0.12 -11.30
CA TYR A 225 28.65 -0.11 -12.16
C TYR A 225 27.80 1.17 -12.04
N GLY A 226 28.28 2.21 -11.35
CA GLY A 226 27.54 3.45 -11.15
C GLY A 226 26.47 3.37 -10.07
N GLN A 227 26.48 2.33 -9.25
CA GLN A 227 25.47 2.02 -8.25
C GLN A 227 25.37 3.05 -7.11
N LEU A 228 26.35 3.96 -6.98
CA LEU A 228 26.27 5.08 -6.06
C LEU A 228 25.41 6.23 -6.58
N GLY A 229 25.13 6.32 -7.89
CA GLY A 229 24.33 7.41 -8.44
C GLY A 229 25.06 8.76 -8.48
N THR A 230 26.39 8.75 -8.45
CA THR A 230 27.27 9.94 -8.43
C THR A 230 27.60 10.49 -9.83
N GLY A 231 27.03 9.93 -10.90
CA GLY A 231 27.34 10.28 -12.29
C GLY A 231 28.67 9.72 -12.80
N ASN A 232 29.38 8.90 -12.02
CA ASN A 232 30.64 8.28 -12.37
C ASN A 232 30.75 6.84 -11.83
N LYS A 233 31.89 6.17 -12.07
CA LYS A 233 32.18 4.79 -11.62
C LYS A 233 33.28 4.67 -10.56
N ALA A 234 33.66 5.79 -9.95
CA ALA A 234 34.72 5.81 -8.94
C ALA A 234 34.16 5.38 -7.58
N ASN A 235 34.83 4.43 -6.92
CA ASN A 235 34.51 4.02 -5.56
C ASN A 235 34.58 5.20 -4.59
N GLN A 236 33.71 5.23 -3.59
CA GLN A 236 33.69 6.28 -2.58
C GLN A 236 33.98 5.65 -1.22
N CYS A 237 35.10 6.04 -0.61
CA CYS A 237 35.49 5.57 0.72
C CYS A 237 34.87 6.39 1.86
N ALA A 238 34.09 7.42 1.53
CA ALA A 238 33.33 8.25 2.47
C ALA A 238 31.93 8.53 1.90
N PRO A 239 30.91 8.81 2.76
CA PRO A 239 29.58 9.20 2.33
C PRO A 239 29.59 10.42 1.40
N VAL A 240 28.98 10.28 0.22
CA VAL A 240 28.79 11.37 -0.75
C VAL A 240 27.31 11.63 -0.94
N ARG A 241 26.89 12.90 -0.89
CA ARG A 241 25.51 13.29 -1.14
C ARG A 241 25.17 13.16 -2.62
N VAL A 242 24.13 12.42 -2.96
CA VAL A 242 23.71 12.10 -4.33
C VAL A 242 22.27 12.53 -4.58
N ALA A 243 21.85 12.52 -5.86
CA ALA A 243 20.47 12.81 -6.27
C ALA A 243 19.92 14.17 -5.79
N GLN A 244 20.77 15.20 -5.69
CA GLN A 244 20.42 16.52 -5.15
C GLN A 244 19.31 17.23 -5.96
N ASP A 245 19.19 16.90 -7.24
CA ASP A 245 18.25 17.52 -8.17
C ASP A 245 16.85 16.86 -8.17
N LEU A 246 16.65 15.74 -7.46
CA LEU A 246 15.39 14.99 -7.47
C LEU A 246 14.35 15.45 -6.43
N GLY A 247 14.73 16.35 -5.52
CA GLY A 247 13.89 16.78 -4.40
C GLY A 247 13.94 15.80 -3.21
N ARG A 248 12.95 15.91 -2.30
CA ARG A 248 12.91 15.12 -1.06
C ARG A 248 12.65 13.64 -1.35
N ILE A 249 13.60 12.79 -0.96
CA ILE A 249 13.47 11.33 -1.03
C ILE A 249 12.76 10.84 0.24
N VAL A 250 11.87 9.87 0.08
CA VAL A 250 11.03 9.33 1.16
C VAL A 250 11.22 7.84 1.38
N ASP A 251 11.87 7.15 0.43
CA ASP A 251 12.15 5.72 0.52
C ASP A 251 13.34 5.37 -0.37
N ILE A 252 14.11 4.36 0.02
CA ILE A 252 15.30 3.90 -0.67
C ILE A 252 15.35 2.37 -0.67
N ALA A 253 15.92 1.79 -1.72
CA ALA A 253 16.09 0.35 -1.81
C ALA A 253 17.35 -0.02 -2.60
N SER A 254 17.99 -1.12 -2.26
CA SER A 254 19.10 -1.68 -3.03
C SER A 254 19.19 -3.19 -2.82
N SER A 255 19.74 -3.89 -3.82
CA SER A 255 19.86 -5.34 -3.78
C SER A 255 21.27 -5.76 -3.38
N HIS A 256 21.38 -6.74 -2.48
CA HIS A 256 22.66 -7.35 -2.11
C HIS A 256 23.12 -8.42 -3.12
N TYR A 257 22.28 -8.80 -4.09
CA TYR A 257 22.62 -9.75 -5.17
C TYR A 257 23.06 -9.05 -6.47
N CYS A 258 22.62 -7.81 -6.71
CA CYS A 258 23.00 -7.06 -7.90
C CYS A 258 23.38 -5.62 -7.53
N HIS A 259 24.19 -4.96 -8.37
CA HIS A 259 24.63 -3.59 -8.13
C HIS A 259 23.52 -2.56 -8.43
N LEU A 260 22.27 -2.83 -8.06
CA LEU A 260 21.10 -2.00 -8.35
C LEU A 260 20.69 -1.22 -7.10
N SER A 261 20.36 0.05 -7.32
CA SER A 261 19.83 1.00 -6.35
C SER A 261 18.55 1.63 -6.88
N ALA A 262 17.65 1.96 -5.97
CA ALA A 262 16.39 2.62 -6.26
C ALA A 262 16.03 3.60 -5.14
N ALA A 263 15.26 4.63 -5.47
CA ALA A 263 14.73 5.60 -4.52
C ALA A 263 13.35 6.11 -4.95
N MET A 264 12.53 6.47 -3.98
CA MET A 264 11.22 7.09 -4.17
C MET A 264 11.24 8.52 -3.65
N THR A 265 10.64 9.44 -4.41
CA THR A 265 10.47 10.84 -4.00
C THR A 265 9.12 11.06 -3.34
N GLN A 266 8.97 12.16 -2.59
CA GLN A 266 7.70 12.56 -1.97
C GLN A 266 6.51 12.69 -2.95
N ASN A 267 6.79 12.84 -4.25
CA ASN A 267 5.78 12.92 -5.31
C ASN A 267 5.45 11.52 -5.90
N SER A 268 5.82 10.44 -5.21
CA SER A 268 5.66 9.04 -5.64
C SER A 268 6.35 8.69 -6.97
N LYS A 269 7.35 9.47 -7.39
CA LYS A 269 8.20 9.11 -8.54
C LYS A 269 9.32 8.18 -8.09
N ILE A 270 9.56 7.13 -8.87
CA ILE A 270 10.56 6.11 -8.58
C ILE A 270 11.74 6.23 -9.54
N TYR A 271 12.93 6.21 -8.98
CA TYR A 271 14.20 6.27 -9.70
C TYR A 271 15.01 5.00 -9.47
N LEU A 272 15.78 4.57 -10.48
CA LEU A 272 16.74 3.47 -10.36
C LEU A 272 18.09 3.82 -10.99
N TRP A 273 19.17 3.21 -10.51
CA TRP A 273 20.51 3.35 -11.06
C TRP A 273 21.43 2.18 -10.62
N GLY A 274 22.58 2.06 -11.25
CA GLY A 274 23.53 0.95 -11.08
C GLY A 274 23.45 -0.08 -12.22
N HIS A 275 23.61 -1.36 -11.92
CA HIS A 275 23.60 -2.44 -12.93
C HIS A 275 22.16 -2.86 -13.29
N CYS A 276 21.62 -2.28 -14.36
CA CYS A 276 20.24 -2.43 -14.82
C CYS A 276 20.21 -3.24 -16.13
N LYS A 277 19.66 -4.47 -16.14
CA LYS A 277 19.55 -5.33 -17.35
C LYS A 277 20.84 -5.40 -18.20
N ALA A 278 21.98 -5.67 -17.56
CA ALA A 278 23.31 -5.72 -18.19
C ALA A 278 23.86 -4.38 -18.71
N GLN A 279 23.25 -3.25 -18.34
CA GLN A 279 23.76 -1.91 -18.59
C GLN A 279 24.06 -1.18 -17.28
N SER A 280 25.10 -0.35 -17.30
CA SER A 280 25.52 0.45 -16.14
C SER A 280 24.94 1.86 -16.27
N VAL A 281 24.02 2.19 -15.36
CA VAL A 281 23.37 3.49 -15.25
C VAL A 281 24.02 4.24 -14.09
N VAL A 282 24.74 5.33 -14.37
CA VAL A 282 25.59 6.01 -13.37
C VAL A 282 24.88 7.11 -12.57
N GLY A 283 23.62 7.41 -12.90
CA GLY A 283 22.81 8.42 -12.21
C GLY A 283 21.33 8.03 -12.18
N PRO A 284 20.51 8.67 -11.33
CA PRO A 284 19.11 8.27 -11.15
C PRO A 284 18.28 8.39 -12.43
N LEU A 285 17.67 7.29 -12.85
CA LEU A 285 16.79 7.22 -14.02
C LEU A 285 15.32 7.13 -13.57
N GLU A 286 14.47 8.06 -13.99
CA GLU A 286 13.03 8.03 -13.69
C GLU A 286 12.35 6.83 -14.35
N THR A 287 11.46 6.18 -13.60
CA THR A 287 10.72 5.00 -14.05
C THR A 287 9.21 5.26 -14.03
N GLY A 288 8.45 4.45 -14.77
CA GLY A 288 6.98 4.42 -14.70
C GLY A 288 6.43 3.48 -13.62
N PHE A 289 7.25 3.03 -12.66
CA PHE A 289 6.84 2.08 -11.63
C PHE A 289 6.06 2.75 -10.51
N SER A 290 5.25 1.93 -9.82
CA SER A 290 4.39 2.36 -8.71
C SER A 290 4.89 1.95 -7.32
N SER A 291 5.88 1.04 -7.25
CA SER A 291 6.52 0.58 -6.01
C SER A 291 7.98 0.19 -6.24
N LEU A 292 8.84 0.35 -5.21
CA LEU A 292 10.24 -0.10 -5.25
C LEU A 292 10.35 -1.62 -5.46
N HIS A 293 9.37 -2.42 -5.02
CA HIS A 293 9.33 -3.86 -5.29
C HIS A 293 9.32 -4.18 -6.79
N GLU A 294 8.68 -3.35 -7.63
CA GLU A 294 8.62 -3.58 -9.08
C GLU A 294 10.00 -3.42 -9.74
N VAL A 295 10.84 -2.53 -9.19
CA VAL A 295 12.20 -2.32 -9.66
C VAL A 295 13.02 -3.61 -9.50
N PHE A 296 12.98 -4.24 -8.33
CA PHE A 296 13.76 -5.45 -8.08
C PHE A 296 13.15 -6.71 -8.69
N ALA A 297 11.82 -6.78 -8.84
CA ALA A 297 11.18 -7.90 -9.53
C ALA A 297 11.54 -7.95 -11.03
N LEU A 298 11.59 -6.79 -11.70
CA LEU A 298 11.69 -6.71 -13.17
C LEU A 298 13.08 -6.32 -13.70
N TRP A 299 13.93 -5.67 -12.88
CA TRP A 299 15.21 -5.10 -13.31
C TRP A 299 16.43 -5.60 -12.53
N ALA A 300 16.25 -6.30 -11.41
CA ALA A 300 17.35 -7.01 -10.78
C ALA A 300 17.70 -8.29 -11.58
N SER A 301 18.94 -8.73 -11.48
CA SER A 301 19.39 -10.00 -12.03
C SER A 301 20.36 -10.62 -11.02
N PRO A 302 19.92 -11.61 -10.22
CA PRO A 302 18.58 -12.24 -10.18
C PRO A 302 17.47 -11.35 -9.58
N SER A 303 16.20 -11.68 -9.86
CA SER A 303 15.03 -11.05 -9.22
C SER A 303 14.93 -11.50 -7.76
N VAL A 304 15.17 -10.59 -6.82
CA VAL A 304 15.23 -10.86 -5.36
C VAL A 304 14.54 -9.76 -4.57
N THR A 305 13.97 -10.09 -3.40
CA THR A 305 13.26 -9.11 -2.55
C THR A 305 14.23 -8.36 -1.64
N TYR A 306 14.28 -7.02 -1.69
CA TYR A 306 15.17 -6.24 -0.78
C TYR A 306 14.68 -6.23 0.67
N GLU A 307 13.36 -6.37 0.87
CA GLU A 307 12.71 -6.60 2.15
C GLU A 307 11.56 -7.62 1.96
N PRO A 308 11.11 -8.32 3.02
CA PRO A 308 9.99 -9.26 2.90
C PRO A 308 8.74 -8.57 2.35
N VAL A 309 8.13 -9.16 1.33
CA VAL A 309 6.90 -8.64 0.72
C VAL A 309 5.74 -8.91 1.67
N SER A 310 5.15 -7.86 2.22
CA SER A 310 3.95 -7.97 3.04
C SER A 310 2.73 -8.09 2.12
N VAL A 311 2.06 -9.22 2.19
CA VAL A 311 0.80 -9.43 1.47
C VAL A 311 -0.31 -8.95 2.36
N THR A 312 -0.42 -7.63 2.50
CA THR A 312 -1.68 -7.05 2.95
C THR A 312 -2.70 -7.38 1.87
N THR A 313 -3.70 -8.20 2.20
CA THR A 313 -4.94 -8.24 1.43
C THR A 313 -5.66 -6.91 1.62
N PHE A 314 -5.06 -5.82 1.15
CA PHE A 314 -5.86 -4.80 0.51
C PHE A 314 -6.42 -5.51 -0.72
N THR A 315 -7.69 -5.93 -0.61
CA THR A 315 -8.58 -5.63 -1.72
C THR A 315 -8.22 -4.21 -2.12
N ARG A 316 -7.74 -4.00 -3.35
CA ARG A 316 -7.59 -2.65 -3.89
C ARG A 316 -9.01 -2.10 -3.97
N SER A 317 -9.57 -1.71 -2.83
CA SER A 317 -10.62 -0.74 -2.81
C SER A 317 -9.97 0.50 -3.38
N SER A 318 -10.50 1.00 -4.50
CA SER A 318 -10.19 2.35 -4.93
C SER A 318 -10.39 3.29 -3.73
N LEU A 319 -9.76 4.47 -3.72
CA LEU A 319 -10.05 5.48 -2.70
C LEU A 319 -11.56 5.66 -2.49
N ALA A 320 -12.34 5.60 -3.57
CA ALA A 320 -13.80 5.62 -3.54
C ALA A 320 -14.41 4.43 -2.75
N GLN A 321 -13.89 3.21 -2.88
CA GLN A 321 -14.38 2.05 -2.14
C GLN A 321 -13.89 2.02 -0.68
N ALA A 322 -12.72 2.57 -0.38
CA ALA A 322 -12.27 2.78 1.00
C ALA A 322 -13.13 3.85 1.70
N MET A 323 -13.43 4.95 1.00
CA MET A 323 -14.38 5.96 1.47
C MET A 323 -15.79 5.38 1.62
N ALA A 324 -16.24 4.53 0.70
CA ALA A 324 -17.54 3.84 0.83
C ALA A 324 -17.64 2.98 2.09
N LEU A 325 -16.54 2.32 2.48
CA LEU A 325 -16.45 1.51 3.70
C LEU A 325 -16.36 2.37 4.97
N ALA A 326 -15.86 3.60 4.88
CA ALA A 326 -15.81 4.53 6.00
C ALA A 326 -17.19 5.12 6.34
N LEU A 327 -18.15 5.09 5.40
CA LEU A 327 -19.53 5.44 5.72
C LEU A 327 -20.13 4.34 6.63
N ASP A 328 -20.84 4.75 7.70
CA ASP A 328 -21.38 3.85 8.73
C ASP A 328 -20.35 3.16 9.64
N ASP A 329 -19.08 3.59 9.65
CA ASP A 329 -18.07 3.03 10.57
C ASP A 329 -18.36 3.40 12.04
N GLU A 330 -18.31 2.41 12.95
CA GLU A 330 -18.58 2.61 14.37
C GLU A 330 -17.39 3.18 15.14
N GLU A 331 -16.18 2.89 14.68
CA GLU A 331 -14.96 3.25 15.41
C GLU A 331 -14.50 4.68 15.15
N THR A 332 -14.75 5.19 13.94
CA THR A 332 -14.15 6.44 13.45
C THR A 332 -15.15 7.59 13.27
N ALA A 333 -16.46 7.29 13.21
CA ALA A 333 -17.48 8.31 12.98
C ALA A 333 -17.68 9.26 14.17
N ASP A 334 -17.88 10.55 13.85
CA ASP A 334 -18.02 11.64 14.82
C ASP A 334 -19.39 12.35 14.76
N VAL A 335 -20.28 11.94 13.86
CA VAL A 335 -21.66 12.43 13.75
C VAL A 335 -22.62 11.29 13.37
N VAL A 336 -23.85 11.34 13.92
CA VAL A 336 -24.92 10.38 13.61
C VAL A 336 -26.12 11.15 13.08
N PHE A 337 -26.60 10.79 11.89
CA PHE A 337 -27.86 11.28 11.36
C PHE A 337 -28.98 10.30 11.70
N MET A 338 -30.05 10.81 12.29
CA MET A 338 -31.29 10.09 12.55
C MET A 338 -32.28 10.39 11.42
N VAL A 339 -32.59 9.40 10.60
CA VAL A 339 -33.54 9.49 9.47
C VAL A 339 -34.51 8.32 9.57
N ASP A 340 -35.82 8.57 9.65
CA ASP A 340 -36.85 7.52 9.80
C ASP A 340 -36.54 6.52 10.93
N GLU A 341 -36.14 7.01 12.12
CA GLU A 341 -35.70 6.21 13.28
C GLU A 341 -34.44 5.34 13.05
N ARG A 342 -33.77 5.48 11.90
CA ARG A 342 -32.54 4.78 11.56
C ARG A 342 -31.33 5.69 11.69
N ARG A 343 -30.20 5.09 12.09
CA ARG A 343 -28.92 5.77 12.30
C ARG A 343 -28.04 5.61 11.07
N ILE A 344 -27.46 6.73 10.61
CA ILE A 344 -26.40 6.75 9.61
C ILE A 344 -25.19 7.44 10.24
N ARG A 345 -24.06 6.75 10.32
CA ARG A 345 -22.83 7.32 10.93
C ARG A 345 -21.94 7.91 9.84
N ALA A 346 -21.37 9.08 10.12
CA ALA A 346 -20.54 9.80 9.17
C ALA A 346 -19.43 10.60 9.86
N HIS A 347 -18.61 11.23 9.02
CA HIS A 347 -17.42 11.99 9.38
C HIS A 347 -17.61 13.46 9.00
N ARG A 348 -17.67 14.35 10.00
CA ARG A 348 -17.79 15.81 9.79
C ARG A 348 -16.69 16.34 8.89
N ALA A 349 -15.48 15.80 8.99
CA ALA A 349 -14.35 16.18 8.13
C ALA A 349 -14.68 15.98 6.64
N VAL A 350 -15.21 14.81 6.26
CA VAL A 350 -15.59 14.51 4.87
C VAL A 350 -16.73 15.42 4.43
N LEU A 351 -17.78 15.57 5.27
CA LEU A 351 -18.94 16.41 4.98
C LEU A 351 -18.56 17.87 4.73
N LYS A 352 -17.69 18.46 5.57
CA LYS A 352 -17.25 19.86 5.43
C LYS A 352 -16.36 20.07 4.21
N ILE A 353 -15.55 19.09 3.83
CA ILE A 353 -14.68 19.20 2.64
C ILE A 353 -15.54 19.16 1.38
N ARG A 354 -16.56 18.30 1.35
CA ARG A 354 -17.28 17.93 0.14
C ARG A 354 -18.60 18.65 -0.08
N CYS A 355 -19.23 19.20 0.97
CA CYS A 355 -20.51 19.88 0.86
C CYS A 355 -20.51 21.24 1.58
N GLN A 356 -20.92 22.29 0.87
CA GLN A 356 -20.95 23.64 1.42
C GLN A 356 -22.01 23.82 2.52
N TYR A 357 -23.15 23.13 2.41
CA TYR A 357 -24.20 23.16 3.44
C TYR A 357 -23.66 22.67 4.78
N PHE A 358 -23.03 21.50 4.82
CA PHE A 358 -22.43 20.96 6.04
C PHE A 358 -21.23 21.78 6.53
N ARG A 359 -20.48 22.41 5.62
CA ARG A 359 -19.42 23.37 6.00
C ARG A 359 -19.97 24.54 6.81
N ASN A 360 -21.14 25.04 6.44
CA ASN A 360 -21.82 26.12 7.17
C ASN A 360 -22.49 25.63 8.46
N MET A 361 -23.05 24.43 8.44
CA MET A 361 -23.67 23.82 9.61
C MET A 361 -22.66 23.56 10.74
N PHE A 362 -21.44 23.11 10.42
CA PHE A 362 -20.42 22.72 11.40
C PHE A 362 -19.35 23.81 11.64
N GLN A 363 -19.76 25.06 11.90
CA GLN A 363 -18.86 26.21 12.08
C GLN A 363 -18.32 26.42 13.52
N GLU A 364 -18.93 25.83 14.56
CA GLU A 364 -18.49 26.04 15.95
C GLU A 364 -17.18 25.29 16.32
N HIS A 365 -16.46 25.84 17.31
CA HIS A 365 -15.18 25.31 17.81
C HIS A 365 -15.37 23.99 18.59
N TRP A 366 -14.40 23.10 18.42
CA TRP A 366 -14.43 21.70 18.83
C TRP A 366 -14.64 21.49 20.33
N LYS A 367 -15.55 20.58 20.68
CA LYS A 367 -15.45 19.79 21.91
C LYS A 367 -15.13 18.36 21.50
N GLU A 368 -13.94 17.88 21.86
CA GLU A 368 -13.56 16.47 21.71
C GLU A 368 -14.61 15.59 22.42
N ASN A 369 -15.04 14.52 21.75
CA ASN A 369 -15.80 13.38 22.30
C ASN A 369 -17.33 13.45 22.46
N ASN A 370 -18.04 14.40 21.84
CA ASN A 370 -19.50 14.29 21.74
C ASN A 370 -19.94 13.88 20.33
N LEU A 371 -20.37 12.62 20.20
CA LEU A 371 -21.22 12.15 19.09
C LEU A 371 -22.50 12.98 19.10
N GLU A 372 -22.67 13.84 18.09
CA GLU A 372 -23.88 14.65 17.93
C GLU A 372 -24.88 13.89 17.07
N GLU A 373 -26.10 13.74 17.58
CA GLU A 373 -27.22 13.18 16.85
C GLU A 373 -27.97 14.31 16.14
N VAL A 374 -27.98 14.29 14.81
CA VAL A 374 -28.68 15.26 13.95
C VAL A 374 -29.95 14.60 13.41
N GLU A 375 -31.11 15.19 13.70
CA GLU A 375 -32.40 14.69 13.21
C GLU A 375 -32.72 15.25 11.83
N VAL A 376 -33.02 14.36 10.87
CA VAL A 376 -33.41 14.71 9.49
C VAL A 376 -34.86 14.25 9.28
N LYS A 377 -35.77 15.20 9.07
CA LYS A 377 -37.23 14.95 8.98
C LYS A 377 -37.79 15.02 7.58
N ASP A 378 -37.12 15.73 6.69
CA ASP A 378 -37.69 16.11 5.38
C ASP A 378 -37.39 15.10 4.27
N TYR A 379 -36.58 14.07 4.55
CA TYR A 379 -36.09 13.12 3.54
C TYR A 379 -36.18 11.68 4.03
N SER A 380 -36.45 10.75 3.11
CA SER A 380 -36.44 9.32 3.41
C SER A 380 -35.02 8.84 3.69
N PHE A 381 -34.91 7.77 4.48
CA PHE A 381 -33.63 7.11 4.75
C PHE A 381 -32.86 6.74 3.47
N VAL A 382 -33.54 6.26 2.44
CA VAL A 382 -32.92 5.84 1.17
C VAL A 382 -32.28 7.03 0.45
N VAL A 383 -33.01 8.14 0.35
CA VAL A 383 -32.56 9.36 -0.33
C VAL A 383 -31.40 10.00 0.42
N PHE A 384 -31.53 10.17 1.74
CA PHE A 384 -30.49 10.82 2.54
C PHE A 384 -29.22 9.97 2.63
N ARG A 385 -29.35 8.63 2.72
CA ARG A 385 -28.20 7.73 2.67
C ARG A 385 -27.51 7.75 1.32
N ALA A 386 -28.26 7.80 0.22
CA ALA A 386 -27.68 7.92 -1.12
C ALA A 386 -26.91 9.25 -1.30
N PHE A 387 -27.41 10.34 -0.71
CA PHE A 387 -26.70 11.62 -0.67
C PHE A 387 -25.37 11.53 0.10
N LEU A 388 -25.38 10.92 1.29
CA LEU A 388 -24.15 10.72 2.05
C LEU A 388 -23.17 9.81 1.31
N GLN A 389 -23.66 8.75 0.66
CA GLN A 389 -22.83 7.90 -0.18
C GLN A 389 -22.17 8.71 -1.31
N TYR A 390 -22.93 9.57 -2.01
CA TYR A 390 -22.40 10.47 -3.03
C TYR A 390 -21.26 11.35 -2.49
N ILE A 391 -21.43 11.95 -1.31
CA ILE A 391 -20.40 12.77 -0.68
C ILE A 391 -19.08 12.01 -0.52
N TYR A 392 -19.14 10.72 -0.19
CA TYR A 392 -17.96 9.87 0.02
C TYR A 392 -17.38 9.30 -1.28
N THR A 393 -18.22 9.00 -2.27
CA THR A 393 -17.82 8.14 -3.40
C THR A 393 -17.96 8.78 -4.78
N ASP A 394 -18.56 9.96 -4.89
CA ASP A 394 -18.92 10.63 -6.16
C ASP A 394 -19.85 9.79 -7.07
N THR A 395 -20.46 8.75 -6.51
CA THR A 395 -21.31 7.81 -7.23
C THR A 395 -22.66 7.67 -6.56
N VAL A 396 -23.71 7.62 -7.39
CA VAL A 396 -25.09 7.41 -6.97
C VAL A 396 -25.63 6.22 -7.74
N ASN A 397 -26.27 5.30 -7.01
CA ASN A 397 -27.02 4.20 -7.59
C ASN A 397 -28.37 4.10 -6.87
N VAL A 398 -29.37 4.79 -7.41
CA VAL A 398 -30.73 4.82 -6.86
C VAL A 398 -31.75 4.56 -7.97
N SER A 399 -32.97 4.16 -7.59
CA SER A 399 -34.07 4.01 -8.53
C SER A 399 -34.45 5.38 -9.13
N PRO A 400 -35.07 5.43 -10.33
CA PRO A 400 -35.57 6.68 -10.90
C PRO A 400 -36.56 7.42 -9.99
N GLU A 401 -37.32 6.70 -9.15
CA GLU A 401 -38.27 7.27 -8.18
C GLU A 401 -37.52 7.97 -7.04
N ASP A 402 -36.53 7.30 -6.45
CA ASP A 402 -35.69 7.87 -5.39
C ASP A 402 -34.79 9.00 -5.91
N ALA A 403 -34.43 8.98 -7.21
CA ALA A 403 -33.66 10.03 -7.85
C ALA A 403 -34.38 11.39 -7.85
N ILE A 404 -35.72 11.40 -7.80
CA ILE A 404 -36.51 12.65 -7.66
C ILE A 404 -36.28 13.28 -6.28
N GLY A 405 -36.34 12.47 -5.22
CA GLY A 405 -36.04 12.95 -3.86
C GLY A 405 -34.58 13.40 -3.72
N LEU A 406 -33.65 12.71 -4.38
CA LEU A 406 -32.24 13.10 -4.40
C LEU A 406 -31.99 14.37 -5.21
N LEU A 407 -32.76 14.61 -6.27
CA LEU A 407 -32.73 15.86 -7.05
C LEU A 407 -33.18 17.06 -6.21
N GLU A 408 -34.24 16.90 -5.40
CA GLU A 408 -34.68 17.91 -4.46
C GLU A 408 -33.59 18.27 -3.45
N LEU A 409 -32.94 17.25 -2.87
CA LEU A 409 -31.86 17.42 -1.91
C LEU A 409 -30.63 18.07 -2.56
N ALA A 410 -30.27 17.66 -3.77
CA ALA A 410 -29.18 18.27 -4.54
C ALA A 410 -29.42 19.76 -4.80
N ASN A 411 -30.66 20.15 -5.09
CA ASN A 411 -31.04 21.55 -5.26
C ASN A 411 -31.00 22.32 -3.93
N ALA A 412 -31.52 21.73 -2.85
CA ALA A 412 -31.53 22.34 -1.51
C ALA A 412 -30.12 22.60 -0.95
N TYR A 413 -29.18 21.69 -1.22
CA TYR A 413 -27.78 21.81 -0.77
C TYR A 413 -26.83 22.39 -1.82
N CYS A 414 -27.36 22.85 -2.95
CA CYS A 414 -26.63 23.48 -4.05
C CYS A 414 -25.49 22.61 -4.63
N GLU A 415 -25.73 21.32 -4.81
CA GLU A 415 -24.80 20.35 -5.39
C GLU A 415 -25.09 20.11 -6.88
N GLU A 416 -24.54 20.93 -7.77
CA GLU A 416 -24.84 20.87 -9.21
C GLU A 416 -24.39 19.57 -9.90
N ALA A 417 -23.25 19.02 -9.49
CA ALA A 417 -22.75 17.76 -10.06
C ALA A 417 -23.69 16.59 -9.75
N LEU A 418 -24.27 16.57 -8.54
CA LEU A 418 -25.29 15.60 -8.15
C LEU A 418 -26.59 15.82 -8.94
N LYS A 419 -27.01 17.08 -9.12
CA LYS A 419 -28.19 17.45 -9.92
C LYS A 419 -28.13 16.82 -11.32
N HIS A 420 -27.01 16.98 -12.02
CA HIS A 420 -26.81 16.38 -13.35
C HIS A 420 -26.80 14.84 -13.33
N GLN A 421 -26.24 14.22 -12.28
CA GLN A 421 -26.29 12.76 -12.15
C GLN A 421 -27.74 12.26 -11.95
N CYS A 422 -28.54 12.94 -11.12
CA CYS A 422 -29.95 12.63 -10.92
C CYS A 422 -30.76 12.79 -12.21
N GLU A 423 -30.59 13.90 -12.93
CA GLU A 423 -31.24 14.13 -14.23
C GLU A 423 -30.91 13.02 -15.24
N ARG A 424 -29.67 12.51 -15.25
CA ARG A 424 -29.29 11.39 -16.12
C ARG A 424 -29.99 10.10 -15.73
N ILE A 425 -30.08 9.78 -14.44
CA ILE A 425 -30.77 8.57 -13.94
C ILE A 425 -32.27 8.64 -14.29
N ILE A 426 -32.90 9.79 -14.05
CA ILE A 426 -34.32 10.01 -14.36
C ILE A 426 -34.60 9.85 -15.87
N ARG A 427 -33.72 10.41 -16.73
CA ARG A 427 -33.85 10.25 -18.20
C ARG A 427 -33.85 8.80 -18.66
N HIS A 428 -33.11 7.92 -17.99
CA HIS A 428 -33.04 6.49 -18.36
C HIS A 428 -34.26 5.70 -17.86
N GLY A 429 -35.03 6.24 -16.90
CA GLY A 429 -36.21 5.62 -16.32
C GLY A 429 -37.54 6.19 -16.82
N ILE A 430 -37.53 7.02 -17.87
CA ILE A 430 -38.76 7.63 -18.39
C ILE A 430 -39.65 6.58 -19.08
N THR A 431 -40.94 6.61 -18.77
CA THR A 431 -42.00 5.81 -19.38
C THR A 431 -43.16 6.71 -19.79
N THR A 432 -44.07 6.21 -20.61
CA THR A 432 -45.26 6.97 -21.00
C THR A 432 -46.15 7.30 -19.79
N GLU A 433 -46.15 6.47 -18.75
CA GLU A 433 -46.91 6.67 -17.52
C GLU A 433 -46.35 7.77 -16.60
N ASN A 434 -45.01 7.91 -16.52
CA ASN A 434 -44.38 8.85 -15.60
C ASN A 434 -43.90 10.17 -16.25
N ALA A 435 -43.90 10.26 -17.58
CA ALA A 435 -43.35 11.39 -18.32
C ALA A 435 -43.96 12.75 -17.94
N ALA A 436 -45.28 12.79 -17.70
CA ALA A 436 -45.98 14.01 -17.31
C ALA A 436 -45.59 14.49 -15.90
N MET A 437 -45.52 13.57 -14.94
CA MET A 437 -45.07 13.88 -13.58
C MET A 437 -43.61 14.36 -13.57
N LEU A 438 -42.73 13.69 -14.32
CA LEU A 438 -41.32 14.08 -14.44
C LEU A 438 -41.14 15.45 -15.09
N TYR A 439 -41.99 15.82 -16.06
CA TYR A 439 -42.01 17.16 -16.64
C TYR A 439 -42.34 18.23 -15.59
N ALA A 440 -43.35 18.01 -14.74
CA ALA A 440 -43.68 18.93 -13.66
C ALA A 440 -42.56 19.04 -12.61
N VAL A 441 -41.94 17.91 -12.25
CA VAL A 441 -40.78 17.85 -11.36
C VAL A 441 -39.61 18.66 -11.95
N ALA A 442 -39.32 18.52 -13.24
CA ALA A 442 -38.25 19.26 -13.89
C ALA A 442 -38.45 20.77 -13.85
N ILE A 443 -39.69 21.24 -14.03
CA ILE A 443 -40.05 22.66 -13.88
C ILE A 443 -39.86 23.11 -12.42
N LYS A 444 -40.37 22.33 -11.46
CA LYS A 444 -40.30 22.66 -10.03
C LYS A 444 -38.87 22.85 -9.52
N TYR A 445 -37.93 22.04 -9.98
CA TYR A 445 -36.52 22.08 -9.56
C TYR A 445 -35.58 22.76 -10.57
N GLU A 446 -36.14 23.52 -11.53
CA GLU A 446 -35.38 24.27 -12.54
C GLU A 446 -34.34 23.40 -13.27
N ALA A 447 -34.74 22.19 -13.67
CA ALA A 447 -33.91 21.21 -14.36
C ALA A 447 -34.14 21.29 -15.88
N THR A 448 -33.55 22.29 -16.53
CA THR A 448 -33.86 22.64 -17.93
C THR A 448 -33.57 21.53 -18.95
N GLU A 449 -32.51 20.73 -18.73
CA GLU A 449 -32.20 19.59 -19.61
C GLU A 449 -33.24 18.48 -19.49
N LEU A 450 -33.67 18.19 -18.27
CA LEU A 450 -34.68 17.18 -17.99
C LEU A 450 -36.05 17.64 -18.51
N GLU A 451 -36.40 18.91 -18.32
CA GLU A 451 -37.64 19.52 -18.81
C GLU A 451 -37.78 19.36 -20.32
N GLU A 452 -36.75 19.75 -21.08
CA GLU A 452 -36.76 19.64 -22.54
C GLU A 452 -36.81 18.18 -23.01
N PHE A 453 -36.14 17.28 -22.30
CA PHE A 453 -36.18 15.85 -22.61
C PHE A 453 -37.57 15.26 -22.36
N CYS A 454 -38.17 15.51 -21.19
CA CYS A 454 -39.53 15.08 -20.85
C CYS A 454 -40.56 15.65 -21.83
N PHE A 455 -40.41 16.92 -22.23
CA PHE A 455 -41.27 17.55 -23.24
C PHE A 455 -41.19 16.83 -24.59
N ARG A 456 -39.99 16.56 -25.11
CA ARG A 456 -39.81 15.85 -26.39
C ARG A 456 -40.32 14.41 -26.33
N PHE A 457 -40.08 13.71 -25.23
CA PHE A 457 -40.58 12.36 -25.04
C PHE A 457 -42.12 12.34 -25.03
N ALA A 458 -42.74 13.25 -24.27
CA ALA A 458 -44.19 13.40 -24.22
C ALA A 458 -44.78 13.80 -25.57
N LEU A 459 -44.10 14.63 -26.36
CA LEU A 459 -44.51 15.03 -27.71
C LEU A 459 -44.55 13.83 -28.67
N ASN A 460 -43.54 12.95 -28.63
CA ASN A 460 -43.46 11.77 -29.48
C ASN A 460 -44.51 10.70 -29.13
N HIS A 461 -44.92 10.64 -27.85
CA HIS A 461 -45.89 9.68 -27.33
C HIS A 461 -47.21 10.35 -26.89
N MET A 462 -47.57 11.47 -27.51
CA MET A 462 -48.61 12.38 -27.01
C MET A 462 -49.96 11.69 -26.77
N THR A 463 -50.38 10.78 -27.66
CA THR A 463 -51.66 10.08 -27.55
C THR A 463 -51.75 9.23 -26.28
N GLU A 464 -50.65 8.57 -25.91
CA GLU A 464 -50.60 7.71 -24.72
C GLU A 464 -50.43 8.56 -23.46
N VAL A 465 -49.49 9.51 -23.47
CA VAL A 465 -49.18 10.36 -22.31
C VAL A 465 -50.38 11.21 -21.91
N ALA A 466 -51.13 11.78 -22.87
CA ALA A 466 -52.30 12.60 -22.59
C ALA A 466 -53.47 11.83 -21.93
N GLN A 467 -53.48 10.50 -22.02
CA GLN A 467 -54.50 9.63 -21.41
C GLN A 467 -54.09 9.14 -20.02
N THR A 468 -52.87 9.44 -19.55
CA THR A 468 -52.37 8.99 -18.25
C THR A 468 -52.94 9.81 -17.09
N GLU A 469 -53.09 9.18 -15.93
CA GLU A 469 -53.48 9.87 -14.70
C GLU A 469 -52.46 10.96 -14.31
N ALA A 470 -51.18 10.73 -14.58
CA ALA A 470 -50.11 11.69 -14.31
C ALA A 470 -50.25 12.99 -15.11
N PHE A 471 -50.72 12.93 -16.37
CA PHE A 471 -50.98 14.12 -17.17
C PHE A 471 -52.25 14.85 -16.71
N MET A 472 -53.28 14.12 -16.31
CA MET A 472 -54.52 14.69 -15.76
C MET A 472 -54.31 15.36 -14.39
N ALA A 473 -53.29 14.94 -13.64
CA ALA A 473 -52.92 15.52 -12.34
C ALA A 473 -52.08 16.80 -12.44
N LEU A 474 -51.67 17.22 -13.65
CA LEU A 474 -50.92 18.47 -13.85
C LEU A 474 -51.77 19.70 -13.54
N ASP A 475 -51.14 20.76 -13.03
CA ASP A 475 -51.80 22.04 -12.81
C ASP A 475 -52.15 22.74 -14.15
N GLU A 476 -53.20 23.56 -14.13
CA GLU A 476 -53.72 24.22 -15.34
C GLU A 476 -52.67 25.08 -16.06
N LEU A 477 -51.75 25.69 -15.32
CA LEU A 477 -50.70 26.56 -15.88
C LEU A 477 -49.67 25.71 -16.64
N THR A 478 -49.20 24.62 -16.04
CA THR A 478 -48.26 23.68 -16.65
C THR A 478 -48.86 23.04 -17.91
N VAL A 479 -50.13 22.63 -17.87
CA VAL A 479 -50.85 22.09 -19.05
C VAL A 479 -50.95 23.13 -20.16
N LYS A 480 -51.36 24.37 -19.83
CA LYS A 480 -51.49 25.44 -20.82
C LYS A 480 -50.14 25.76 -21.48
N ASN A 481 -49.07 25.83 -20.70
CA ASN A 481 -47.71 26.05 -21.21
C ASN A 481 -47.24 24.89 -22.09
N PHE A 482 -47.54 23.65 -21.69
CA PHE A 482 -47.23 22.45 -22.45
C PHE A 482 -47.93 22.45 -23.82
N ILE A 483 -49.24 22.75 -23.85
CA ILE A 483 -50.03 22.82 -25.10
C ILE A 483 -49.52 23.94 -26.03
N GLN A 484 -49.19 25.12 -25.47
CA GLN A 484 -48.63 26.21 -26.26
C GLN A 484 -47.29 25.81 -26.91
N ARG A 485 -46.40 25.15 -26.15
CA ARG A 485 -45.13 24.62 -26.69
C ARG A 485 -45.38 23.53 -27.73
N ALA A 486 -46.30 22.60 -27.48
CA ALA A 486 -46.65 21.54 -28.42
C ALA A 486 -47.18 22.09 -29.75
N ALA A 487 -48.00 23.16 -29.71
CA ALA A 487 -48.51 23.84 -30.89
C ALA A 487 -47.39 24.50 -31.71
N GLN A 488 -46.41 25.11 -31.06
CA GLN A 488 -45.24 25.69 -31.74
C GLN A 488 -44.38 24.63 -32.43
N HIS A 489 -44.27 23.43 -31.84
CA HIS A 489 -43.57 22.29 -32.40
C HIS A 489 -44.37 21.49 -33.45
N GLY A 490 -45.57 21.94 -33.81
CA GLY A 490 -46.35 21.37 -34.90
C GLY A 490 -47.11 20.09 -34.56
N ALA A 491 -47.29 19.77 -33.27
CA ALA A 491 -48.00 18.56 -32.83
C ALA A 491 -49.46 18.46 -33.29
N PHE A 492 -50.07 19.61 -33.62
CA PHE A 492 -51.46 19.72 -34.05
C PHE A 492 -51.60 20.03 -35.55
N LYS A 493 -50.53 19.91 -36.35
CA LYS A 493 -50.63 20.03 -37.80
C LYS A 493 -51.10 18.69 -38.37
N TYR A 494 -52.23 18.74 -39.08
CA TYR A 494 -52.88 17.63 -39.79
C TYR A 494 -51.95 16.88 -40.74
#